data_AF-A0A966IU83-F1
#
_entry.id   AF-A0A966IU83-F1
#
_cell.length_a   1.000
_cell.length_b   1.000
_cell.length_c   1.000
_cell.angle_alpha   90.00
_cell.angle_beta   90.00
_cell.angle_gamma   90.00
#
_symmetry.space_group_name_H-M   'P 1'
#
loop_
_entity.id
_entity.type
_entity.pdbx_description
1 polymer ?
#
loop_
_entity_poly.entity_id
_entity_poly.type
_entity_poly.pdbx_seq_one_letter_code
_entity_poly.pdbx_strand_id
1 'polypeptide(L)'
;MPPSELRQSRFSKRPKTQFCCIVFNNPIPNRVEILRKLSKYKDIHCYGAPFGNHFNGEDIKYDILSNYKFNICFENGIHPGYYTEKPIHAKVAGCLPLYWADENCKQDFNTGSFLNLNDFSSMDEYVERIIQLDSNEDEYNYFLMNRNHGMVRSLSAYGRNIDKYKNPEVDPLFDFFNSLIINSTSVISSIKKLIEC
;
A
#
# COMPACT_ATOMS: atom_id res chain seq x y z
N MET A 1 16.68 -5.83 0.94
CA MET A 1 17.07 -4.50 0.46
C MET A 1 16.72 -3.49 1.54
N PRO A 2 17.70 -2.77 2.13
CA PRO A 2 17.46 -1.63 3.00
C PRO A 2 16.58 -0.56 2.32
N PRO A 3 15.80 0.23 3.09
CA PRO A 3 14.97 1.31 2.53
C PRO A 3 15.74 2.32 1.66
N SER A 4 16.99 2.61 1.99
CA SER A 4 17.86 3.52 1.24
C SER A 4 18.18 2.98 -0.16
N GLU A 5 18.52 1.69 -0.27
CA GLU A 5 18.77 1.02 -1.55
C GLU A 5 17.49 0.93 -2.39
N LEU A 6 16.35 0.65 -1.74
CA LEU A 6 15.05 0.56 -2.40
C LEU A 6 14.69 1.89 -3.08
N ARG A 7 14.85 3.01 -2.36
CA ARG A 7 14.65 4.37 -2.90
C ARG A 7 15.59 4.69 -4.07
N GLN A 8 16.81 4.17 -4.03
CA GLN A 8 17.80 4.42 -5.06
C GLN A 8 17.68 3.51 -6.29
N SER A 9 16.86 2.45 -6.21
CA SER A 9 16.66 1.49 -7.29
C SER A 9 16.14 2.13 -8.58
N ARG A 10 16.51 1.54 -9.72
CA ARG A 10 16.05 1.96 -11.05
C ARG A 10 14.53 1.99 -11.17
N PHE A 11 13.83 1.10 -10.46
CA PHE A 11 12.37 1.02 -10.45
C PHE A 11 11.74 2.16 -9.65
N SER A 12 12.30 2.48 -8.49
CA SER A 12 11.79 3.56 -7.62
C SER A 12 12.02 4.95 -8.20
N LYS A 13 13.11 5.14 -8.95
CA LYS A 13 13.44 6.41 -9.61
C LYS A 13 12.70 6.63 -10.93
N ARG A 14 12.06 5.60 -11.49
CA ARG A 14 11.33 5.74 -12.76
C ARG A 14 10.12 6.67 -12.58
N PRO A 15 9.98 7.72 -13.40
CA PRO A 15 8.77 8.55 -13.42
C PRO A 15 7.53 7.69 -13.66
N LYS A 16 6.47 7.91 -12.88
CA LYS A 16 5.21 7.16 -13.03
C LYS A 16 4.37 7.82 -14.11
N THR A 17 4.30 7.21 -15.28
CA THR A 17 3.55 7.72 -16.43
C THR A 17 2.17 7.08 -16.58
N GLN A 18 1.91 5.99 -15.85
CA GLN A 18 0.67 5.24 -15.89
C GLN A 18 -0.05 5.29 -14.55
N PHE A 19 -1.38 5.23 -14.58
CA PHE A 19 -2.20 5.33 -13.37
C PHE A 19 -2.11 4.06 -12.51
N CYS A 20 -2.69 2.96 -12.97
CA CYS A 20 -2.89 1.78 -12.15
C CYS A 20 -2.73 0.49 -12.96
N CYS A 21 -2.25 -0.56 -12.30
CA CYS A 21 -2.23 -1.90 -12.85
C CYS A 21 -2.70 -2.95 -11.83
N ILE A 22 -3.02 -4.13 -12.35
CA ILE A 22 -3.28 -5.32 -11.54
C ILE A 22 -2.66 -6.55 -12.21
N VAL A 23 -2.15 -7.48 -11.41
CA VAL A 23 -1.62 -8.77 -11.87
C VAL A 23 -2.30 -9.89 -11.10
N PHE A 24 -3.10 -10.73 -11.78
CA PHE A 24 -3.71 -11.90 -11.15
C PHE A 24 -4.07 -13.01 -12.13
N ASN A 25 -4.16 -14.24 -11.60
CA ASN A 25 -4.64 -15.40 -12.36
C ASN A 25 -6.06 -15.86 -11.97
N ASN A 26 -6.54 -15.49 -10.77
CA ASN A 26 -7.86 -15.90 -10.27
C ASN A 26 -8.84 -14.71 -10.20
N PRO A 27 -9.92 -14.65 -11.01
CA PRO A 27 -10.88 -13.55 -11.03
C PRO A 27 -11.92 -13.63 -9.90
N ILE A 28 -11.48 -13.34 -8.67
CA ILE A 28 -12.37 -13.29 -7.50
C ILE A 28 -13.27 -12.03 -7.49
N PRO A 29 -14.41 -12.02 -6.78
CA PRO A 29 -15.38 -10.92 -6.81
C PRO A 29 -14.77 -9.53 -6.57
N ASN A 30 -13.96 -9.35 -5.54
CA ASN A 30 -13.36 -8.04 -5.23
C ASN A 30 -12.42 -7.54 -6.32
N ARG A 31 -11.70 -8.44 -7.04
CA ARG A 31 -10.85 -8.06 -8.18
C ARG A 31 -11.69 -7.60 -9.37
N VAL A 32 -12.80 -8.30 -9.66
CA VAL A 32 -13.71 -7.91 -10.73
C VAL A 32 -14.42 -6.60 -10.40
N GLU A 33 -14.82 -6.42 -9.14
CA GLU A 33 -15.53 -5.24 -8.70
C GLU A 33 -14.66 -3.98 -8.70
N ILE A 34 -13.43 -4.04 -8.17
CA ILE A 34 -12.51 -2.90 -8.22
C ILE A 34 -12.21 -2.50 -9.65
N LEU A 35 -12.00 -3.47 -10.55
CA LEU A 35 -11.79 -3.20 -11.97
C LEU A 35 -12.98 -2.46 -12.57
N ARG A 36 -14.20 -2.98 -12.39
CA ARG A 36 -15.44 -2.38 -12.93
C ARG A 36 -15.69 -0.96 -12.43
N LYS A 37 -15.38 -0.67 -11.16
CA LYS A 37 -15.63 0.64 -10.56
C LYS A 37 -14.52 1.63 -10.88
N LEU A 38 -13.26 1.27 -10.64
CA LEU A 38 -12.12 2.17 -10.78
C LEU A 38 -11.80 2.46 -12.25
N SER A 39 -12.10 1.54 -13.18
CA SER A 39 -11.91 1.78 -14.63
C SER A 39 -12.80 2.91 -15.18
N LYS A 40 -13.82 3.35 -14.44
CA LYS A 40 -14.64 4.52 -14.81
C LYS A 40 -13.90 5.85 -14.61
N TYR A 41 -12.84 5.85 -13.80
CA TYR A 41 -12.03 7.04 -13.54
C TYR A 41 -10.87 7.14 -14.53
N LYS A 42 -10.03 6.10 -14.61
CA LYS A 42 -8.86 6.01 -15.50
C LYS A 42 -8.59 4.54 -15.86
N ASP A 43 -7.88 4.33 -16.96
CA ASP A 43 -7.52 3.01 -17.44
C ASP A 43 -6.69 2.22 -16.41
N ILE A 44 -7.01 0.93 -16.28
CA ILE A 44 -6.29 -0.02 -15.44
C ILE A 44 -5.70 -1.10 -16.33
N HIS A 45 -4.37 -1.19 -16.35
CA HIS A 45 -3.70 -2.21 -17.14
C HIS A 45 -3.71 -3.55 -16.40
N CYS A 46 -4.21 -4.58 -17.09
CA CYS A 46 -4.49 -5.88 -16.49
C CYS A 46 -3.55 -6.96 -17.05
N TYR A 47 -2.93 -7.71 -16.14
CA TYR A 47 -1.98 -8.79 -16.45
C TYR A 47 -2.38 -10.11 -15.79
N GLY A 48 -1.94 -11.22 -16.37
CA GLY A 48 -2.19 -12.58 -15.92
C GLY A 48 -3.21 -13.34 -16.77
N ALA A 49 -3.51 -14.57 -16.35
CA ALA A 49 -4.25 -15.55 -17.15
C ALA A 49 -5.60 -15.07 -17.72
N PRO A 50 -6.44 -14.34 -16.96
CA PRO A 50 -7.72 -13.85 -17.49
C PRO A 50 -7.61 -12.86 -18.66
N PHE A 51 -6.42 -12.28 -18.87
CA PHE A 51 -6.19 -11.24 -19.87
C PHE A 51 -5.23 -11.68 -20.99
N GLY A 52 -4.64 -12.89 -20.90
CA GLY A 52 -3.60 -13.35 -21.83
C GLY A 52 -2.29 -12.56 -21.77
N ASN A 53 -2.17 -11.60 -20.86
CA ASN A 53 -1.04 -10.69 -20.72
C ASN A 53 -0.05 -11.25 -19.70
N HIS A 54 0.79 -12.18 -20.15
CA HIS A 54 1.77 -12.87 -19.31
C HIS A 54 3.16 -12.27 -19.41
N PHE A 55 3.93 -12.38 -18.33
CA PHE A 55 5.36 -12.13 -18.30
C PHE A 55 6.03 -13.15 -17.37
N ASN A 56 7.31 -13.41 -17.61
CA ASN A 56 8.09 -14.37 -16.84
C ASN A 56 9.25 -13.66 -16.14
N GLY A 57 9.42 -13.94 -14.84
CA GLY A 57 10.51 -13.40 -14.03
C GLY A 57 10.16 -12.12 -13.26
N GLU A 58 10.74 -12.01 -12.07
CA GLU A 58 10.49 -10.87 -11.16
C GLU A 58 11.04 -9.55 -11.70
N ASP A 59 12.19 -9.57 -12.38
CA ASP A 59 12.79 -8.35 -12.91
C ASP A 59 11.91 -7.69 -13.98
N ILE A 60 11.35 -8.49 -14.89
CA ILE A 60 10.38 -8.03 -15.90
C ILE A 60 9.11 -7.53 -15.21
N LYS A 61 8.63 -8.24 -14.18
CA LYS A 61 7.49 -7.79 -13.38
C LYS A 61 7.76 -6.41 -12.78
N TYR A 62 8.88 -6.22 -12.10
CA TYR A 62 9.24 -4.93 -11.50
C TYR A 62 9.41 -3.83 -12.54
N ASP A 63 10.00 -4.15 -13.70
CA ASP A 63 10.13 -3.20 -14.79
C ASP A 63 8.76 -2.74 -15.30
N ILE A 64 7.84 -3.66 -15.56
CA ILE A 64 6.45 -3.36 -15.95
C ILE A 64 5.77 -2.50 -14.88
N LEU A 65 5.73 -3.01 -13.64
CA LEU A 65 5.05 -2.35 -12.53
C LEU A 65 5.61 -0.94 -12.27
N SER A 66 6.90 -0.72 -12.49
CA SER A 66 7.54 0.57 -12.20
C SER A 66 7.06 1.74 -13.07
N ASN A 67 6.24 1.49 -14.09
CA ASN A 67 5.57 2.56 -14.86
C ASN A 67 4.33 3.13 -14.16
N TYR A 68 3.77 2.45 -13.15
CA TYR A 68 2.47 2.76 -12.56
C TYR A 68 2.56 3.47 -11.21
N LYS A 69 1.66 4.44 -10.97
CA LYS A 69 1.49 5.06 -9.65
C LYS A 69 1.00 4.06 -8.62
N PHE A 70 0.01 3.24 -9.01
CA PHE A 70 -0.65 2.27 -8.13
C PHE A 70 -0.55 0.84 -8.67
N ASN A 71 -0.49 -0.14 -7.76
CA ASN A 71 -0.67 -1.54 -8.09
C ASN A 71 -1.73 -2.16 -7.18
N ILE A 72 -2.78 -2.73 -7.76
CA ILE A 72 -3.81 -3.46 -7.02
C ILE A 72 -3.25 -4.81 -6.60
N CYS A 73 -3.13 -5.00 -5.28
CA CYS A 73 -2.44 -6.11 -4.64
C CYS A 73 -3.41 -7.10 -3.98
N PHE A 74 -4.68 -7.13 -4.37
CA PHE A 74 -5.72 -7.92 -3.69
C PHE A 74 -5.34 -9.39 -3.56
N GLU A 75 -5.50 -9.94 -2.35
CA GLU A 75 -5.34 -11.37 -2.11
C GLU A 75 -6.46 -12.19 -2.75
N ASN A 76 -6.33 -13.52 -2.75
CA ASN A 76 -7.39 -14.41 -3.27
C ASN A 76 -8.58 -14.56 -2.30
N GLY A 77 -8.42 -14.12 -1.05
CA GLY A 77 -9.39 -14.22 0.03
C GLY A 77 -8.83 -13.63 1.31
N ILE A 78 -9.69 -13.52 2.33
CA ILE A 78 -9.33 -13.01 3.66
C ILE A 78 -9.35 -14.17 4.65
N HIS A 79 -8.21 -14.41 5.29
CA HIS A 79 -8.04 -15.37 6.37
C HIS A 79 -7.10 -14.77 7.42
N PRO A 80 -7.31 -15.01 8.73
CA PRO A 80 -6.42 -14.50 9.77
C PRO A 80 -4.95 -14.84 9.49
N GLY A 81 -4.10 -13.82 9.40
CA GLY A 81 -2.66 -13.95 9.11
C GLY A 81 -2.32 -14.20 7.64
N TYR A 82 -3.30 -14.20 6.73
CA TYR A 82 -3.06 -14.41 5.30
C TYR A 82 -2.86 -13.09 4.55
N TYR A 83 -1.60 -12.76 4.33
CA TYR A 83 -1.12 -11.73 3.42
C TYR A 83 0.20 -12.21 2.81
N THR A 84 0.45 -11.86 1.56
CA THR A 84 1.54 -12.44 0.75
C THR A 84 2.52 -11.37 0.27
N GLU A 85 3.34 -11.71 -0.72
CA GLU A 85 4.40 -10.87 -1.25
C GLU A 85 3.90 -9.70 -2.14
N LYS A 86 2.63 -9.71 -2.56
CA LYS A 86 2.06 -8.74 -3.52
C LYS A 86 2.35 -7.27 -3.18
N PRO A 87 2.10 -6.76 -1.95
CA PRO A 87 2.44 -5.37 -1.60
C PRO A 87 3.96 -5.12 -1.59
N ILE A 88 4.78 -6.14 -1.30
CA ILE A 88 6.24 -6.02 -1.35
C ILE A 88 6.71 -5.83 -2.79
N HIS A 89 6.20 -6.61 -3.73
CA HIS A 89 6.51 -6.46 -5.16
C HIS A 89 6.12 -5.08 -5.70
N ALA A 90 4.96 -4.56 -5.31
CA ALA A 90 4.53 -3.20 -5.65
C ALA A 90 5.52 -2.15 -5.11
N LYS A 91 5.91 -2.26 -3.84
CA LYS A 91 6.87 -1.35 -3.21
C LYS A 91 8.25 -1.38 -3.87
N VAL A 92 8.75 -2.57 -4.23
CA VAL A 92 10.01 -2.75 -4.99
C VAL A 92 9.94 -2.06 -6.35
N ALA A 93 8.81 -2.18 -7.04
CA ALA A 93 8.57 -1.47 -8.29
C ALA A 93 8.35 0.06 -8.12
N GLY A 94 8.26 0.55 -6.87
CA GLY A 94 7.99 1.95 -6.56
C GLY A 94 6.53 2.37 -6.73
N CYS A 95 5.60 1.41 -6.83
CA CYS A 95 4.16 1.66 -6.80
C CYS A 95 3.67 1.87 -5.37
N LEU A 96 2.54 2.57 -5.23
CA LEU A 96 1.74 2.50 -4.01
C LEU A 96 0.83 1.26 -4.06
N PRO A 97 0.87 0.36 -3.07
CA PRO A 97 -0.03 -0.80 -3.02
C PRO A 97 -1.47 -0.39 -2.68
N LEU A 98 -2.41 -0.83 -3.50
CA LEU A 98 -3.84 -0.83 -3.22
C LEU A 98 -4.24 -2.24 -2.79
N TYR A 99 -4.37 -2.47 -1.49
CA TYR A 99 -4.44 -3.79 -0.90
C TYR A 99 -5.86 -4.23 -0.49
N TRP A 100 -6.03 -5.54 -0.39
CA TRP A 100 -7.16 -6.19 0.25
C TRP A 100 -6.64 -7.51 0.81
N ALA A 101 -6.44 -7.53 2.13
CA ALA A 101 -5.86 -8.63 2.87
C ALA A 101 -6.26 -8.53 4.34
N ASP A 102 -5.98 -9.58 5.09
CA ASP A 102 -6.25 -9.65 6.52
C ASP A 102 -5.69 -8.45 7.30
N GLU A 103 -6.43 -7.96 8.28
CA GLU A 103 -6.08 -6.75 9.03
C GLU A 103 -4.78 -6.89 9.84
N ASN A 104 -4.34 -8.11 10.14
CA ASN A 104 -3.06 -8.32 10.81
C ASN A 104 -1.87 -7.87 9.96
N CYS A 105 -2.05 -7.61 8.66
CA CYS A 105 -1.02 -6.97 7.83
C CYS A 105 -0.54 -5.62 8.40
N LYS A 106 -1.36 -4.93 9.21
CA LYS A 106 -1.01 -3.67 9.88
C LYS A 106 0.06 -3.84 10.96
N GLN A 107 0.28 -5.07 11.44
CA GLN A 107 1.34 -5.39 12.40
C GLN A 107 2.71 -5.48 11.70
N ASP A 108 2.71 -5.88 10.43
CA ASP A 108 3.92 -6.17 9.65
C ASP A 108 4.29 -5.07 8.65
N PHE A 109 3.31 -4.24 8.26
CA PHE A 109 3.50 -3.15 7.31
C PHE A 109 3.00 -1.82 7.89
N ASN A 110 3.75 -0.74 7.64
CA ASN A 110 3.33 0.63 7.94
C ASN A 110 1.99 0.95 7.24
N THR A 111 0.94 1.31 7.97
CA THR A 111 -0.38 1.64 7.41
C THR A 111 -0.40 2.91 6.57
N GLY A 112 0.54 3.83 6.76
CA GLY A 112 0.76 4.98 5.88
C GLY A 112 1.46 4.62 4.56
N SER A 113 1.60 3.32 4.23
CA SER A 113 2.43 2.83 3.12
C SER A 113 1.65 2.00 2.09
N PHE A 114 0.34 1.86 2.28
CA PHE A 114 -0.63 1.21 1.40
C PHE A 114 -2.05 1.68 1.76
N LEU A 115 -3.03 1.47 0.88
CA LEU A 115 -4.45 1.60 1.22
C LEU A 115 -5.09 0.21 1.27
N ASN A 116 -5.65 -0.22 2.40
CA ASN A 116 -6.34 -1.51 2.49
C ASN A 116 -7.85 -1.33 2.43
N LEU A 117 -8.51 -2.05 1.52
CA LEU A 117 -9.97 -2.03 1.36
C LEU A 117 -10.72 -2.31 2.68
N ASN A 118 -10.15 -3.10 3.60
CA ASN A 118 -10.78 -3.39 4.90
C ASN A 118 -10.87 -2.15 5.82
N ASP A 119 -10.16 -1.06 5.52
CA ASP A 119 -10.26 0.20 6.26
C ASP A 119 -11.48 1.05 5.85
N PHE A 120 -12.28 0.57 4.90
CA PHE A 120 -13.41 1.28 4.31
C PHE A 120 -14.68 0.46 4.44
N SER A 121 -15.82 1.16 4.51
CA SER A 121 -17.12 0.51 4.66
C SER A 121 -17.60 -0.14 3.37
N SER A 122 -17.03 0.25 2.22
CA SER A 122 -17.41 -0.25 0.91
C SER A 122 -16.32 -0.08 -0.15
N MET A 123 -16.45 -0.83 -1.25
CA MET A 123 -15.62 -0.65 -2.45
C MET A 123 -15.78 0.75 -3.06
N ASP A 124 -16.94 1.38 -2.94
CA ASP A 124 -17.17 2.74 -3.46
C ASP A 124 -16.35 3.78 -2.69
N GLU A 125 -16.37 3.71 -1.36
CA GLU A 125 -15.57 4.59 -0.49
C GLU A 125 -14.06 4.38 -0.75
N TYR A 126 -13.64 3.12 -0.94
CA TYR A 126 -12.26 2.79 -1.30
C TYR A 126 -11.86 3.41 -2.65
N VAL A 127 -12.71 3.31 -3.67
CA VAL A 127 -12.48 3.91 -5.00
C VAL A 127 -12.41 5.43 -4.91
N GLU A 128 -13.33 6.06 -4.17
CA GLU A 128 -13.30 7.50 -3.94
C GLU A 128 -11.99 7.94 -3.28
N ARG A 129 -11.52 7.19 -2.28
CA ARG A 129 -10.24 7.46 -1.63
C ARG A 129 -9.05 7.35 -2.58
N ILE A 130 -9.05 6.35 -3.49
CA ILE A 130 -8.01 6.22 -4.52
C ILE A 130 -8.00 7.43 -5.45
N ILE A 131 -9.18 7.91 -5.85
CA ILE A 131 -9.32 9.09 -6.73
C ILE A 131 -8.77 10.34 -6.03
N GLN A 132 -9.12 10.56 -4.76
CA GLN A 132 -8.59 11.66 -3.96
C GLN A 132 -7.06 11.59 -3.84
N LEU A 133 -6.52 10.39 -3.64
CA LEU A 133 -5.08 10.20 -3.53
C LEU A 133 -4.35 10.41 -4.87
N ASP A 134 -4.98 10.06 -5.99
CA ASP A 134 -4.40 10.29 -7.31
C ASP A 134 -4.35 11.79 -7.68
N SER A 135 -5.33 12.56 -7.23
CA SER A 135 -5.42 14.01 -7.47
C SER A 135 -4.66 14.88 -6.47
N ASN A 136 -4.23 14.31 -5.34
CA ASN A 136 -3.45 14.99 -4.31
C ASN A 136 -1.98 14.52 -4.31
N GLU A 137 -1.11 15.29 -4.95
CA GLU A 137 0.31 14.96 -5.08
C GLU A 137 1.06 14.91 -3.75
N ASP A 138 0.77 15.81 -2.81
CA ASP A 138 1.42 15.86 -1.50
C ASP A 138 1.09 14.61 -0.68
N GLU A 139 -0.19 14.22 -0.67
CA GLU A 139 -0.63 13.03 0.05
C GLU A 139 -0.11 11.76 -0.61
N TYR A 140 -0.11 11.68 -1.95
CA TYR A 140 0.52 10.59 -2.67
C TYR A 140 2.00 10.46 -2.32
N ASN A 141 2.74 11.56 -2.30
CA ASN A 141 4.15 11.60 -1.95
C ASN A 141 4.39 11.18 -0.50
N TYR A 142 3.50 11.57 0.43
CA TYR A 142 3.54 11.08 1.81
C TYR A 142 3.46 9.55 1.87
N PHE A 143 2.51 8.94 1.16
CA PHE A 143 2.40 7.48 1.08
C PHE A 143 3.65 6.84 0.44
N LEU A 144 4.21 7.45 -0.61
CA LEU A 144 5.43 6.95 -1.24
C LEU A 144 6.67 7.04 -0.35
N MET A 145 6.81 8.09 0.45
CA MET A 145 7.89 8.20 1.43
C MET A 145 7.80 7.09 2.48
N ASN A 146 6.58 6.79 2.92
CA ASN A 146 6.27 5.75 3.90
C ASN A 146 6.33 4.32 3.33
N ARG A 147 6.26 4.13 2.00
CA ARG A 147 6.33 2.82 1.31
C ARG A 147 7.52 1.96 1.74
N ASN A 148 8.63 2.61 2.07
CA ASN A 148 9.89 1.98 2.42
C ASN A 148 10.07 1.79 3.94
N HIS A 149 9.17 2.36 4.75
CA HIS A 149 9.23 2.28 6.20
C HIS A 149 8.37 1.09 6.70
N GLY A 150 8.88 0.37 7.70
CA GLY A 150 8.07 -0.57 8.46
C GLY A 150 7.84 -1.96 7.87
N MET A 151 8.76 -2.55 7.09
CA MET A 151 8.78 -4.04 6.87
C MET A 151 9.20 -4.83 8.13
N VAL A 152 9.34 -4.16 9.29
CA VAL A 152 10.43 -4.47 10.24
C VAL A 152 9.93 -4.62 11.68
N ARG A 153 8.65 -4.36 11.97
CA ARG A 153 8.13 -4.60 13.33
C ARG A 153 7.98 -6.10 13.63
N SER A 154 7.66 -6.92 12.63
CA SER A 154 7.67 -8.39 12.78
C SER A 154 9.08 -8.93 13.05
N LEU A 155 10.10 -8.39 12.38
CA LEU A 155 11.48 -8.89 12.48
C LEU A 155 12.10 -8.73 13.87
N SER A 156 11.75 -7.67 14.62
CA SER A 156 12.20 -7.52 16.02
C SER A 156 11.58 -8.58 16.94
N ALA A 157 10.32 -8.97 16.72
CA ALA A 157 9.69 -10.05 17.47
C ALA A 157 10.37 -11.42 17.21
N TYR A 158 11.04 -11.57 16.07
CA TYR A 158 11.87 -12.73 15.72
C TYR A 158 13.37 -12.57 16.08
N GLY A 159 13.74 -11.58 16.89
CA GLY A 159 15.13 -11.40 17.35
C GLY A 159 16.13 -10.97 16.27
N ARG A 160 15.66 -10.48 15.11
CA ARG A 160 16.53 -9.97 14.05
C ARG A 160 16.96 -8.54 14.37
N ASN A 161 18.22 -8.19 14.07
CA ASN A 161 18.66 -6.80 14.12
C ASN A 161 17.87 -5.98 13.08
N ILE A 162 17.06 -5.06 13.59
CA ILE A 162 16.17 -4.21 12.81
C ILE A 162 16.79 -2.87 12.38
N ASP A 163 17.96 -2.51 12.93
CA ASP A 163 18.58 -1.18 12.75
C ASP A 163 18.90 -0.89 11.28
N LYS A 164 19.28 -1.91 10.50
CA LYS A 164 19.55 -1.78 9.06
C LYS A 164 18.32 -1.44 8.21
N TYR A 165 17.13 -1.49 8.81
CA TYR A 165 15.89 -1.14 8.13
C TYR A 165 15.20 0.08 8.75
N LYS A 166 15.80 0.71 9.77
CA LYS A 166 15.41 2.04 10.23
C LYS A 166 15.70 3.07 9.13
N ASN A 167 14.85 4.07 9.02
CA ASN A 167 15.02 5.21 8.15
C ASN A 167 15.00 6.50 9.00
N PRO A 168 16.15 6.99 9.48
CA PRO A 168 16.21 8.08 10.46
C PRO A 168 15.57 9.40 10.01
N GLU A 169 15.33 9.58 8.70
CA GLU A 169 14.62 10.74 8.15
C GLU A 169 13.09 10.64 8.28
N VAL A 170 12.54 9.42 8.32
CA VAL A 170 11.08 9.16 8.26
C VAL A 170 10.58 8.51 9.53
N ASP A 171 11.38 7.68 10.20
CA ASP A 171 11.02 7.00 11.44
C ASP A 171 10.54 7.99 12.53
N PRO A 172 11.21 9.14 12.78
CA PRO A 172 10.74 10.09 13.78
C PRO A 172 9.42 10.78 13.40
N LEU A 173 9.21 11.07 12.11
CA LEU A 173 7.96 11.61 11.60
C LEU A 173 6.82 10.60 11.72
N PHE A 174 7.08 9.34 11.37
CA PHE A 174 6.12 8.25 11.51
C PHE A 174 5.77 7.98 12.99
N ASP A 175 6.77 7.91 13.87
CA ASP A 175 6.56 7.75 15.30
C ASP A 175 5.79 8.95 15.88
N PHE A 176 6.06 10.17 15.41
CA PHE A 176 5.30 11.37 15.76
C PHE A 176 3.85 11.31 15.29
N PHE A 177 3.58 11.01 14.01
CA PHE A 177 2.21 10.88 13.49
C PHE A 177 1.43 9.74 14.15
N ASN A 178 2.07 8.59 14.40
CA ASN A 178 1.44 7.52 15.17
C ASN A 178 1.17 7.93 16.60
N SER A 179 2.07 8.66 17.24
CA SER A 179 1.82 9.19 18.59
C SER A 179 0.61 10.13 18.59
N LEU A 180 0.43 10.95 17.55
CA LEU A 180 -0.75 11.81 17.39
C LEU A 180 -2.02 10.99 17.17
N ILE A 181 -2.00 9.95 16.33
CA ILE A 181 -3.13 9.07 16.08
C ILE A 181 -3.50 8.27 17.34
N ILE A 182 -2.52 7.70 18.04
CA ILE A 182 -2.71 6.95 19.31
C ILE A 182 -3.18 7.89 20.42
N ASN A 183 -2.74 9.15 20.44
CA ASN A 183 -3.22 10.12 21.42
C ASN A 183 -4.58 10.70 21.03
N SER A 184 -4.97 10.69 19.75
CA SER A 184 -6.27 11.19 19.29
C SER A 184 -7.45 10.33 19.78
N THR A 185 -7.28 9.03 20.02
CA THR A 185 -8.29 8.19 20.69
C THR A 185 -8.51 8.58 22.16
N SER A 186 -7.52 9.16 22.83
CA SER A 186 -7.69 9.74 24.18
C SER A 186 -8.28 11.16 24.14
N VAL A 187 -7.84 11.98 23.18
CA VAL A 187 -8.23 13.40 23.03
C VAL A 187 -9.67 13.56 22.55
N ILE A 188 -10.18 12.68 21.67
CA ILE A 188 -11.59 12.70 21.24
C ILE A 188 -12.54 12.43 22.43
N SER A 189 -12.15 11.59 23.41
CA SER A 189 -12.95 11.36 24.62
C SER A 189 -12.98 12.58 25.56
N SER A 190 -11.86 13.30 25.66
CA SER A 190 -11.74 14.51 26.47
C SER A 190 -12.45 15.71 25.84
N ILE A 191 -12.43 15.82 24.50
CA ILE A 191 -13.13 16.89 23.76
C ILE A 191 -14.65 16.68 23.79
N LYS A 192 -15.16 15.44 23.69
CA LYS A 192 -16.60 15.16 23.85
C LYS A 192 -17.14 15.56 25.23
N LYS A 193 -16.37 15.33 26.30
CA LYS A 193 -16.72 15.76 27.67
C LYS A 193 -16.74 17.28 27.87
N LEU A 194 -16.01 18.03 27.05
CA LEU A 194 -15.97 19.50 27.10
C LEU A 194 -17.10 20.17 26.29
N ILE A 195 -17.82 19.41 25.46
CA ILE A 195 -18.91 19.91 24.61
C ILE A 195 -20.30 19.55 25.20
N GLU A 196 -20.36 18.65 26.19
CA GLU A 196 -21.59 18.29 26.93
C GLU A 196 -21.73 19.04 28.28
N CYS A 197 -21.12 20.22 28.42
CA CYS A 197 -21.34 21.16 29.53
C CYS A 197 -21.73 22.54 29.00
#